data_AF-A0A9X3WUX4-F1
#
_entry.id   AF-A0A9X3WUX4-F1
#
_cell.length_a   1.000
_cell.length_b   1.000
_cell.length_c   1.000
_cell.angle_alpha   90.00
_cell.angle_beta   90.00
_cell.angle_gamma   90.00
#
_symmetry.space_group_name_H-M   'P 1'
#
loop_
_entity.id
_entity.type
_entity.pdbx_description
1 polymer ?
#
loop_
_entity_poly.entity_id
_entity_poly.type
_entity_poly.pdbx_seq_one_letter_code
_entity_poly.pdbx_strand_id
1 'polypeptide(L)' 'MASKRQRKAFFDNLYRDPFQSPTAKPKHAGHQVNGQTKKNQAEIITEVQARKRN' A
#
# COMPACT_ATOMS: atom_id res chain seq x y z
N MET A 1 31.00 20.88 8.67
CA MET A 1 31.40 19.56 8.11
C MET A 1 30.29 18.57 8.40
N ALA A 2 29.49 18.19 7.38
CA ALA A 2 28.28 17.39 7.56
C ALA A 2 28.60 15.95 8.03
N SER A 3 27.92 15.47 9.07
CA SER A 3 28.09 14.10 9.57
C SER A 3 27.64 13.09 8.52
N LYS A 4 28.54 12.22 8.06
CA LYS A 4 28.17 11.04 7.26
C LYS A 4 27.25 10.16 8.11
N ARG A 5 25.94 10.21 7.86
CA ARG A 5 24.98 9.23 8.37
C ARG A 5 25.46 7.85 7.95
N GLN A 6 25.92 7.05 8.91
CA GLN A 6 26.30 5.66 8.69
C GLN A 6 25.08 4.93 8.11
N ARG A 7 25.12 4.62 6.81
CA ARG A 7 24.10 3.79 6.19
C ARG A 7 24.19 2.41 6.84
N LYS A 8 23.15 2.02 7.57
CA LYS A 8 23.06 0.71 8.22
C LYS A 8 22.97 -0.34 7.11
N ALA A 9 24.09 -0.97 6.78
CA ALA A 9 24.22 -2.02 5.77
C ALA A 9 23.24 -3.19 5.93
N PHE A 10 22.64 -3.34 7.12
CA PHE A 10 21.54 -4.27 7.37
C PHE A 10 20.36 -4.08 6.41
N PHE A 11 20.04 -2.83 6.01
CA PHE A 11 18.93 -2.56 5.10
C PHE A 11 19.28 -2.77 3.61
N ASP A 12 20.55 -2.94 3.27
CA ASP A 12 21.00 -3.13 1.89
C ASP A 12 20.84 -4.60 1.42
N ASN A 13 20.61 -5.54 2.34
CA ASN A 13 20.43 -6.98 2.09
C ASN A 13 18.99 -7.49 2.33
N LEU A 14 18.02 -6.60 2.58
CA LEU A 14 16.61 -7.01 2.59
C LEU A 14 16.24 -7.40 1.16
N TYR A 15 15.85 -8.65 0.95
CA TYR A 15 15.24 -9.13 -0.29
C TYR A 15 14.22 -8.10 -0.77
N ARG A 16 14.58 -7.38 -1.83
CA ARG A 16 13.73 -6.33 -2.40
C ARG A 16 12.73 -7.03 -3.29
N ASP A 17 11.69 -7.55 -2.65
CA ASP A 17 10.58 -8.20 -3.33
C ASP A 17 10.04 -7.25 -4.41
N PRO A 18 10.09 -7.64 -5.70
CA PRO A 18 9.64 -6.80 -6.81
C PRO A 18 8.13 -6.52 -6.76
N PHE A 19 7.40 -7.18 -5.86
CA PHE A 19 5.97 -6.99 -5.63
C PHE A 19 5.67 -6.24 -4.31
N GLN A 20 6.68 -5.86 -3.53
CA GLN A 20 6.49 -5.00 -2.35
C GLN A 20 6.45 -3.53 -2.76
N SER A 21 5.25 -3.07 -3.13
CA SER A 21 4.95 -1.64 -3.14
C SER A 21 5.13 -1.07 -1.73
N PRO A 22 5.63 0.18 -1.56
CA PRO A 22 5.65 0.86 -0.25
C PRO A 22 4.27 0.94 0.42
N THR A 23 3.19 0.83 -0.37
CA THR A 23 1.80 0.82 0.09
C THR A 23 1.21 -0.57 0.25
N ALA A 24 1.94 -1.62 -0.13
CA ALA A 24 1.50 -2.99 0.02
C ALA A 24 1.41 -3.33 1.50
N LYS A 25 0.23 -3.75 1.95
CA LYS A 25 0.00 -4.26 3.31
C LYS A 25 -0.23 -5.77 3.21
N PRO A 26 0.76 -6.63 3.52
CA PRO A 26 0.66 -8.07 3.33
C PRO A 26 -0.56 -8.70 4.01
N LYS A 27 -0.93 -8.19 5.19
CA LYS A 27 -2.12 -8.62 5.96
C LYS A 27 -3.47 -8.35 5.27
N HIS A 28 -3.50 -7.46 4.27
CA HIS A 28 -4.69 -7.10 3.50
C HIS A 28 -4.47 -7.27 2.00
N ALA A 29 -3.60 -8.22 1.61
CA ALA A 29 -3.29 -8.47 0.20
C ALA A 29 -4.54 -8.80 -0.63
N GLY A 30 -5.52 -9.50 -0.06
CA GLY A 30 -6.80 -9.82 -0.72
C GLY A 30 -7.69 -8.60 -1.02
N HIS A 31 -7.42 -7.45 -0.41
CA HIS A 31 -8.11 -6.17 -0.66
C HIS A 31 -7.26 -5.17 -1.44
N GLN A 32 -6.04 -5.56 -1.82
CA GLN A 32 -5.15 -4.72 -2.61
C GLN A 32 -5.27 -5.03 -4.09
N VAL A 33 -5.50 -3.98 -4.87
CA VAL A 33 -5.40 -4.03 -6.33
C VAL A 33 -4.16 -3.21 -6.69
N ASN A 34 -3.16 -3.84 -7.32
CA ASN A 34 -1.87 -3.23 -7.66
C ASN A 34 -1.12 -2.62 -6.46
N GLY A 35 -1.20 -3.25 -5.28
CA GLY A 35 -0.52 -2.77 -4.07
C GLY A 35 -1.16 -1.57 -3.39
N GLN A 36 -2.36 -1.16 -3.80
CA GLN A 36 -3.17 -0.12 -3.14
C GLN A 36 -4.46 -0.74 -2.61
N THR A 37 -4.83 -0.45 -1.37
CA THR A 37 -6.15 -0.82 -0.83
C THR A 37 -7.19 -0.01 -1.59
N LYS A 38 -7.95 -0.66 -2.49
CA LYS A 38 -9.05 -0.02 -3.22
C LYS A 38 -10.37 -0.52 -2.68
N LYS A 39 -11.39 0.34 -2.74
CA LYS A 39 -12.76 -0.09 -2.43
C LYS A 39 -13.20 -1.17 -3.41
N ASN A 40 -13.88 -2.18 -2.91
CA ASN A 40 -14.45 -3.20 -3.79
C ASN A 40 -15.62 -2.59 -4.60
N GLN A 41 -16.02 -3.25 -5.70
CA GLN A 41 -17.08 -2.72 -6.57
C GLN A 41 -18.42 -2.53 -5.84
N ALA A 42 -18.73 -3.36 -4.85
CA ALA A 42 -19.95 -3.26 -4.05
C ALA A 42 -19.96 -2.04 -3.13
N GLU A 43 -18.82 -1.70 -2.52
CA GLU A 43 -18.61 -0.49 -1.73
C GLU A 43 -18.77 0.77 -2.59
N ILE A 44 -18.24 0.74 -3.82
CA ILE A 44 -18.41 1.84 -4.79
C ILE A 44 -19.89 2.01 -5.14
N ILE A 45 -20.61 0.92 -5.45
CA ILE A 45 -22.05 0.97 -5.76
C ILE A 45 -22.83 1.52 -4.56
N THR A 46 -22.50 1.06 -3.35
CA THR A 46 -23.14 1.49 -2.11
C THR A 46 -22.95 2.99 -1.86
N GLU A 47 -21.74 3.51 -2.05
CA GLU A 47 -21.43 4.93 -1.93
C GLU A 47 -22.19 5.77 -2.96
N VAL A 48 -22.26 5.32 -4.21
CA VAL A 48 -23.03 5.98 -5.27
C VAL A 48 -24.53 5.99 -4.94
N GLN A 49 -25.08 4.89 -4.45
CA GLN A 49 -26.49 4.83 -4.05
C GLN A 49 -26.80 5.71 -2.84
N ALA A 50 -25.92 5.74 -1.83
CA ALA A 50 -26.07 6.60 -0.66
C ALA A 50 -26.08 8.08 -1.05
N ARG A 51 -25.20 8.51 -1.96
CA ARG A 51 -25.18 9.88 -2.50
C ARG A 51 -26.45 10.26 -3.26
N LYS A 52 -27.11 9.30 -3.91
CA LYS A 52 -28.37 9.55 -4.64
C LYS A 52 -29.58 9.69 -3.72
N ARG A 53 -29.49 9.22 -2.47
CA ARG A 53 -30.58 9.24 -1.49
C ARG A 53 -30.59 10.50 -0.61
N ASN A 54 -29.49 11.24 -0.58
CA ASN A 54 -29.37 12.56 0.03
C ASN A 54 -29.57 13.65 -1.01
#